data_AF-A0AAD6JSP8-F1
#
_entry.id   AF-A0AAD6JSP8-F1
#
_cell.length_a   1.000
_cell.length_b   1.000
_cell.length_c   1.000
_cell.angle_alpha   90.00
_cell.angle_beta   90.00
_cell.angle_gamma   90.00
#
_symmetry.space_group_name_H-M   'P 1'
#
loop_
_entity.id
_entity.type
_entity.pdbx_description
1 polymer ?
#
loop_
_entity_poly.entity_id
_entity_poly.type
_entity_poly.pdbx_seq_one_letter_code
_entity_poly.pdbx_strand_id
1 'polypeptide(L)'
;MFNTEFNDIAENAALDLYPSHLRAQIDETNEWVYDGINNGVYKCGFATKQGPYEEAAIHLYEALDKCEEILGRQRYICGNTVSEADIRLFVTLIRFDEVYAVHFKCNKKLLRDYPNMFNYTKDIFQIPGMSSTVNMQHIKRHYYGSHPSINPFGIIPLGPDIDYSSPHDRNRKYIILVDVKRDRQKVRAGLLGIETVSVWSHHLNTNYEQPLTHQDKPPLPCTLPRPCSGADTPFPALFPPGHGGGNHKAPCVASRTPSVVPS
;
A
#
# COMPACT_ATOMS: atom_id res chain seq x y z
N MET A 1 0.03 25.77 2.20
CA MET A 1 1.02 26.58 1.44
C MET A 1 1.06 26.17 -0.03
N PHE A 2 1.66 25.04 -0.42
CA PHE A 2 1.79 24.67 -1.84
C PHE A 2 0.47 24.47 -2.61
N ASN A 3 -0.64 24.24 -1.92
CA ASN A 3 -1.96 24.11 -2.54
C ASN A 3 -2.52 25.43 -3.12
N THR A 4 -2.06 26.59 -2.63
CA THR A 4 -2.72 27.88 -2.92
C THR A 4 -1.75 29.04 -3.17
N GLU A 5 -0.67 29.13 -2.38
CA GLU A 5 0.16 30.36 -2.31
C GLU A 5 0.96 30.66 -3.59
N PHE A 6 1.05 29.70 -4.52
CA PHE A 6 1.83 29.83 -5.75
C PHE A 6 0.97 29.68 -7.02
N ASN A 7 -0.36 29.76 -6.90
CA ASN A 7 -1.27 29.54 -8.03
C ASN A 7 -1.02 30.51 -9.20
N ASP A 8 -0.52 31.73 -8.93
CA ASP A 8 -0.22 32.72 -9.98
C ASP A 8 0.94 32.31 -10.91
N ILE A 9 1.77 31.34 -10.50
CA ILE A 9 2.92 30.86 -11.28
C ILE A 9 2.90 29.35 -11.51
N ALA A 10 1.90 28.63 -10.99
CA ALA A 10 1.80 27.18 -11.08
C ALA A 10 1.23 26.73 -12.44
N GLU A 11 1.82 25.69 -13.02
CA GLU A 11 1.31 25.06 -14.25
C GLU A 11 -0.12 24.50 -14.07
N ASN A 12 -0.45 24.05 -12.86
CA ASN A 12 -1.74 23.44 -12.50
C ASN A 12 -2.49 24.27 -11.45
N ALA A 13 -2.62 25.59 -11.66
CA ALA A 13 -3.25 26.51 -10.72
C ALA A 13 -4.70 26.16 -10.30
N ALA A 14 -5.41 25.36 -11.11
CA ALA A 14 -6.77 24.90 -10.82
C ALA A 14 -6.82 23.66 -9.91
N LEU A 15 -5.70 23.00 -9.63
CA LEU A 15 -5.65 21.84 -8.75
C LEU A 15 -5.78 22.31 -7.29
N ASP A 16 -6.89 21.93 -6.66
CA ASP A 16 -7.13 22.17 -5.23
C ASP A 16 -7.32 20.82 -4.53
N LEU A 17 -6.34 20.44 -3.71
CA LEU A 17 -6.37 19.22 -2.90
C LEU A 17 -7.07 19.43 -1.55
N TYR A 18 -7.47 20.66 -1.21
CA TYR A 18 -8.16 21.01 0.02
C TYR A 18 -9.37 21.95 -0.22
N PRO A 19 -10.31 21.56 -1.11
CA PRO A 19 -11.40 22.42 -1.51
C PRO A 19 -12.40 22.63 -0.38
N SER A 20 -12.95 23.84 -0.29
CA SER A 20 -13.81 24.30 0.82
C SER A 20 -14.96 23.35 1.17
N HIS A 21 -15.59 22.75 0.17
CA HIS A 21 -16.73 21.84 0.35
C HIS A 21 -16.37 20.44 0.88
N LEU A 22 -15.08 20.06 0.89
CA LEU A 22 -14.61 18.78 1.43
C LEU A 22 -13.79 18.92 2.72
N ARG A 23 -13.45 20.14 3.16
CA ARG A 23 -12.51 20.37 4.28
C ARG A 23 -12.85 19.59 5.54
N ALA A 24 -14.10 19.68 6.01
CA ALA A 24 -14.52 18.96 7.21
C ALA A 24 -14.32 17.45 7.10
N GLN A 25 -14.64 16.87 5.95
CA GLN A 25 -14.44 15.43 5.69
C GLN A 25 -12.95 15.08 5.56
N ILE A 26 -12.15 15.95 4.94
CA ILE A 26 -10.70 15.78 4.82
C ILE A 26 -10.05 15.83 6.20
N ASP A 27 -10.43 16.78 7.05
CA ASP A 27 -9.88 16.96 8.39
C ASP A 27 -10.20 15.75 9.28
N GLU A 28 -11.46 15.31 9.30
CA GLU A 28 -11.88 14.09 10.01
C GLU A 28 -11.10 12.87 9.48
N THR A 29 -10.98 12.75 8.16
CA THR A 29 -10.27 11.63 7.53
C THR A 29 -8.79 11.62 7.89
N ASN A 30 -8.15 12.77 7.84
CA ASN A 30 -6.76 12.96 8.18
C ASN A 30 -6.45 12.58 9.63
N GLU A 31 -7.38 12.85 10.55
CA GLU A 31 -7.20 12.52 11.97
C GLU A 31 -7.11 11.01 12.19
N TRP A 32 -8.13 10.24 11.75
CA TRP A 32 -8.11 8.79 11.97
C TRP A 32 -7.10 8.07 11.07
N VAL A 33 -6.82 8.56 9.86
CA VAL A 33 -5.76 8.01 9.00
C VAL A 33 -4.40 8.24 9.65
N TYR A 34 -4.17 9.40 10.26
CA TYR A 34 -2.92 9.65 10.96
C TYR A 34 -2.75 8.73 12.16
N ASP A 35 -3.73 8.71 13.07
CA ASP A 35 -3.57 7.96 14.32
C ASP A 35 -3.56 6.44 14.12
N GLY A 36 -4.46 5.94 13.26
CA GLY A 36 -4.66 4.52 13.00
C GLY A 36 -3.70 3.95 11.96
N ILE A 37 -3.28 4.70 10.94
CA ILE A 37 -2.49 4.17 9.82
C ILE A 37 -1.09 4.78 9.77
N ASN A 38 -0.97 6.09 9.55
CA ASN A 38 0.34 6.72 9.32
C ASN A 38 1.26 6.54 10.53
N ASN A 39 0.74 6.81 11.73
CA ASN A 39 1.44 6.59 12.99
C ASN A 39 1.24 5.16 13.51
N GLY A 40 0.12 4.51 13.17
CA GLY A 40 -0.19 3.14 13.59
C GLY A 40 0.90 2.12 13.23
N VAL A 41 1.45 2.20 12.01
CA VAL A 41 2.57 1.32 11.61
C VAL A 41 3.83 1.55 12.45
N TYR A 42 4.10 2.78 12.89
CA TYR A 42 5.22 3.10 13.77
C TYR A 42 4.95 2.61 15.20
N LYS A 43 3.73 2.79 15.72
CA LYS A 43 3.33 2.22 17.02
C LYS A 43 3.54 0.70 17.05
N CYS A 44 3.23 0.00 15.95
CA CYS A 44 3.54 -1.43 15.80
C CYS A 44 5.05 -1.69 15.81
N GLY A 45 5.78 -1.00 14.93
CA GLY A 45 7.20 -1.28 14.70
C GLY A 45 8.13 -0.98 15.88
N PHE A 46 7.78 0.03 16.68
CA PHE A 46 8.58 0.47 17.83
C PHE A 46 8.06 -0.02 19.17
N ALA A 47 6.99 -0.83 19.20
CA ALA A 47 6.52 -1.46 20.42
C ALA A 47 7.62 -2.35 21.02
N THR A 48 7.90 -2.15 22.31
CA THR A 48 8.90 -2.91 23.08
C THR A 48 8.29 -4.04 23.91
N LYS A 49 6.96 -4.15 23.90
CA LYS A 49 6.17 -5.13 24.64
C LYS A 49 5.05 -5.68 23.76
N GLN A 50 4.63 -6.92 24.03
CA GLN A 50 3.62 -7.62 23.25
C GLN A 50 2.25 -6.92 23.29
N GLY A 51 1.74 -6.56 24.47
CA GLY A 51 0.43 -5.90 24.61
C GLY A 51 0.28 -4.61 23.79
N PRO A 52 1.19 -3.62 23.93
CA PRO A 52 1.17 -2.42 23.10
C PRO A 52 1.29 -2.67 21.60
N TYR A 53 2.06 -3.70 21.19
CA TYR A 53 2.11 -4.12 19.80
C TYR A 53 0.74 -4.63 19.31
N GLU A 54 0.09 -5.51 20.08
CA GLU A 54 -1.21 -6.08 19.74
C GLU A 54 -2.29 -5.00 19.64
N GLU A 55 -2.35 -4.08 20.60
CA GLU A 55 -3.28 -2.94 20.58
C GLU A 55 -3.06 -2.07 19.33
N ALA A 56 -1.82 -1.72 19.02
CA ALA A 56 -1.48 -0.93 17.84
C ALA A 56 -1.82 -1.67 16.54
N ALA A 57 -1.53 -2.97 16.47
CA ALA A 57 -1.81 -3.79 15.30
C ALA A 57 -3.33 -3.94 15.08
N ILE A 58 -4.11 -4.20 16.14
CA ILE A 58 -5.57 -4.28 16.05
C ILE A 58 -6.13 -2.97 15.47
N HIS A 59 -5.76 -1.83 16.05
CA HIS A 59 -6.26 -0.54 15.60
C HIS A 59 -5.83 -0.21 14.16
N LEU A 60 -4.58 -0.53 13.79
CA LEU A 60 -4.09 -0.38 12.42
C LEU A 60 -4.96 -1.15 11.43
N TYR A 61 -5.22 -2.42 11.73
CA TYR A 61 -5.97 -3.27 10.80
C TYR A 61 -7.46 -2.91 10.73
N GLU A 62 -8.07 -2.47 11.83
CA GLU A 62 -9.43 -1.89 11.80
C GLU A 62 -9.50 -0.64 10.91
N ALA A 63 -8.49 0.23 10.98
CA ALA A 63 -8.42 1.41 10.12
C ALA A 63 -8.18 1.06 8.64
N LEU A 64 -7.35 0.05 8.34
CA LEU A 64 -7.16 -0.47 6.97
C LEU A 64 -8.45 -1.11 6.43
N ASP A 65 -9.17 -1.88 7.24
CA ASP A 65 -10.45 -2.47 6.87
C ASP A 65 -11.50 -1.37 6.58
N LYS A 66 -11.53 -0.30 7.38
CA LYS A 66 -12.35 0.90 7.11
C LYS A 66 -11.98 1.56 5.78
N CYS A 67 -10.69 1.74 5.48
CA CYS A 67 -10.21 2.25 4.20
C CYS A 67 -10.72 1.40 3.03
N GLU A 68 -10.58 0.07 3.12
CA GLU A 68 -11.03 -0.86 2.08
C GLU A 68 -12.54 -0.75 1.83
N GLU A 69 -13.34 -0.64 2.90
CA GLU A 69 -14.79 -0.49 2.79
C GLU A 69 -15.19 0.84 2.11
N ILE A 70 -14.57 1.95 2.52
CA ILE A 70 -14.79 3.27 1.89
C ILE A 70 -14.40 3.19 0.42
N LEU A 71 -13.20 2.72 0.12
CA LEU A 71 -12.67 2.64 -1.23
C LEU A 71 -13.41 1.60 -2.09
N GLY A 72 -14.19 0.69 -1.51
CA GLY A 72 -15.13 -0.14 -2.27
C GLY A 72 -16.29 0.66 -2.88
N ARG A 73 -16.69 1.78 -2.26
CA ARG A 73 -17.89 2.57 -2.64
C ARG A 73 -17.60 3.84 -3.44
N GLN A 74 -16.38 4.35 -3.35
CA GLN A 74 -15.97 5.61 -3.98
C GLN A 74 -14.51 5.53 -4.43
N ARG A 75 -14.12 6.39 -5.37
CA ARG A 75 -12.80 6.32 -6.02
C ARG A 75 -11.65 6.72 -5.11
N TYR A 76 -11.85 7.73 -4.26
CA TYR A 76 -10.86 8.33 -3.37
C TYR A 76 -11.40 8.38 -1.95
N ILE A 77 -10.54 8.59 -0.95
CA ILE A 77 -10.91 8.44 0.47
C ILE A 77 -11.96 9.47 0.91
N CYS A 78 -11.99 10.64 0.27
CA CYS A 78 -12.96 11.72 0.52
C CYS A 78 -13.99 11.91 -0.62
N GLY A 79 -14.07 11.01 -1.60
CA GLY A 79 -15.12 11.03 -2.61
C GLY A 79 -14.64 10.63 -4.01
N ASN A 80 -14.92 11.47 -5.01
CA ASN A 80 -14.65 11.19 -6.42
C ASN A 80 -13.49 12.00 -7.01
N THR A 81 -12.93 12.93 -6.24
CA THR A 81 -11.76 13.73 -6.61
C THR A 81 -10.62 13.45 -5.63
N VAL A 82 -9.38 13.52 -6.12
CA VAL A 82 -8.19 13.41 -5.27
C VAL A 82 -8.13 14.61 -4.32
N SER A 83 -7.78 14.35 -3.07
CA SER A 83 -7.59 15.35 -2.01
C SER A 83 -6.24 15.14 -1.31
N GLU A 84 -5.86 16.05 -0.41
CA GLU A 84 -4.65 15.89 0.40
C GLU A 84 -4.69 14.66 1.32
N ALA A 85 -5.89 14.24 1.75
CA ALA A 85 -6.07 13.00 2.53
C ALA A 85 -5.62 11.78 1.74
N ASP A 86 -5.85 11.76 0.42
CA ASP A 86 -5.42 10.67 -0.43
C ASP A 86 -3.90 10.60 -0.53
N ILE A 87 -3.24 11.76 -0.64
CA ILE A 87 -1.78 11.88 -0.69
C ILE A 87 -1.16 11.44 0.64
N ARG A 88 -1.73 11.86 1.77
CA ARG A 88 -1.30 11.46 3.12
C ARG A 88 -1.47 9.97 3.38
N LEU A 89 -2.53 9.36 2.87
CA LEU A 89 -2.72 7.92 2.96
C LEU A 89 -1.73 7.18 2.04
N PHE A 90 -1.61 7.61 0.77
CA PHE A 90 -0.78 6.99 -0.26
C PHE A 90 0.67 6.80 0.19
N VAL A 91 1.26 7.80 0.84
CA VAL A 91 2.66 7.71 1.30
C VAL A 91 2.88 6.57 2.29
N THR A 92 1.89 6.20 3.11
CA THR A 92 2.01 5.00 3.96
C THR A 92 1.75 3.72 3.17
N LEU A 93 0.74 3.70 2.30
CA LEU A 93 0.37 2.50 1.54
C LEU A 93 1.49 2.04 0.60
N ILE A 94 2.13 2.94 -0.14
CA ILE A 94 3.21 2.60 -1.08
C ILE A 94 4.43 1.97 -0.40
N ARG A 95 4.58 2.13 0.93
CA ARG A 95 5.67 1.57 1.75
C ARG A 95 5.27 0.31 2.49
N PHE A 96 3.99 -0.06 2.49
CA PHE A 96 3.44 -1.06 3.41
C PHE A 96 4.02 -2.45 3.19
N ASP A 97 3.85 -3.01 2.00
CA ASP A 97 4.32 -4.37 1.69
C ASP A 97 5.85 -4.47 1.61
N GLU A 98 6.52 -3.39 1.18
CA GLU A 98 7.97 -3.36 0.98
C GLU A 98 8.75 -3.17 2.28
N VAL A 99 8.13 -2.54 3.29
CA VAL A 99 8.77 -2.21 4.56
C VAL A 99 7.92 -2.64 5.74
N TYR A 100 6.75 -2.04 5.94
CA TYR A 100 6.03 -2.12 7.21
C TYR A 100 5.57 -3.53 7.55
N ALA A 101 5.20 -4.32 6.55
CA ALA A 101 4.79 -5.71 6.74
C ALA A 101 5.85 -6.53 7.48
N VAL A 102 7.12 -6.40 7.09
CA VAL A 102 8.22 -7.17 7.69
C VAL A 102 8.91 -6.36 8.79
N HIS A 103 9.42 -5.18 8.48
CA HIS A 103 10.24 -4.36 9.38
C HIS A 103 9.48 -3.93 10.65
N PHE A 104 8.20 -3.57 10.48
CA PHE A 104 7.32 -3.16 11.59
C PHE A 104 6.36 -4.25 12.04
N LYS A 105 6.51 -5.48 11.52
CA LYS A 105 5.67 -6.64 11.84
C LYS A 105 4.19 -6.44 11.52
N CYS A 106 3.85 -5.50 10.64
CA CYS A 106 2.47 -5.27 10.21
C CYS A 106 2.03 -6.34 9.19
N ASN A 107 2.07 -7.63 9.53
CA ASN A 107 1.93 -8.76 8.59
C ASN A 107 0.63 -9.59 8.69
N LYS A 108 -0.40 -9.13 9.43
CA LYS A 108 -1.70 -9.82 9.49
C LYS A 108 -2.35 -9.94 8.10
N LYS A 109 -2.24 -8.93 7.24
CA LYS A 109 -2.73 -8.94 5.86
C LYS A 109 -1.96 -7.92 5.01
N LEU A 110 -1.48 -8.32 3.83
CA LEU A 110 -0.70 -7.44 2.96
C LEU A 110 -1.62 -6.44 2.25
N LEU A 111 -1.08 -5.29 1.85
CA LEU A 111 -1.82 -4.28 1.08
C LEU A 111 -2.38 -4.87 -0.22
N ARG A 112 -1.61 -5.73 -0.90
CA ARG A 112 -2.04 -6.37 -2.15
C ARG A 112 -3.26 -7.29 -1.99
N ASP A 113 -3.55 -7.74 -0.76
CA ASP A 113 -4.70 -8.59 -0.43
C ASP A 113 -5.97 -7.76 -0.19
N TYR A 114 -5.89 -6.43 -0.23
CA TYR A 114 -7.02 -5.50 -0.21
C TYR A 114 -7.31 -5.02 -1.63
N PRO A 115 -8.32 -5.58 -2.33
CA PRO A 115 -8.51 -5.32 -3.75
C PRO A 115 -8.80 -3.86 -4.06
N ASN A 116 -9.56 -3.14 -3.21
CA ASN A 116 -9.83 -1.72 -3.47
C ASN A 116 -8.65 -0.84 -3.09
N MET A 117 -8.00 -1.05 -1.94
CA MET A 117 -6.81 -0.30 -1.51
C MET A 117 -5.61 -0.51 -2.44
N PHE A 118 -5.38 -1.73 -2.93
CA PHE A 118 -4.28 -2.01 -3.84
C PHE A 118 -4.50 -1.30 -5.18
N ASN A 119 -5.70 -1.39 -5.75
CA ASN A 119 -6.04 -0.67 -6.98
C ASN A 119 -6.07 0.86 -6.78
N TYR A 120 -6.47 1.35 -5.61
CA TYR A 120 -6.38 2.76 -5.23
C TYR A 120 -4.92 3.24 -5.17
N THR A 121 -4.03 2.45 -4.57
CA THR A 121 -2.60 2.77 -4.49
C THR A 121 -1.98 2.86 -5.89
N LYS A 122 -2.34 1.92 -6.78
CA LYS A 122 -1.92 1.96 -8.20
C LYS A 122 -2.48 3.16 -8.96
N ASP A 123 -3.75 3.52 -8.73
CA ASP A 123 -4.40 4.69 -9.33
C ASP A 123 -3.63 5.98 -8.99
N ILE A 124 -3.28 6.19 -7.71
CA ILE A 124 -2.48 7.35 -7.30
C ILE A 124 -1.06 7.28 -7.85
N PHE A 125 -0.40 6.11 -7.79
CA PHE A 125 0.96 5.94 -8.33
C PHE A 125 1.06 6.29 -9.82
N GLN A 126 -0.02 6.07 -10.58
CA GLN A 126 -0.11 6.31 -12.01
C GLN A 126 -0.58 7.73 -12.37
N ILE A 127 -0.87 8.60 -11.38
CA ILE A 127 -1.07 10.04 -11.64
C ILE A 127 0.20 10.59 -12.30
N PRO A 128 0.11 11.37 -13.39
CA PRO A 128 1.27 11.93 -14.07
C PRO A 128 2.24 12.61 -13.10
N GLY A 129 3.50 12.17 -13.10
CA GLY A 129 4.55 12.68 -12.23
C GLY A 129 4.61 12.06 -10.82
N MET A 130 3.63 11.26 -10.38
CA MET A 130 3.65 10.67 -9.04
C MET A 130 4.72 9.58 -8.90
N SER A 131 4.82 8.67 -9.87
CA SER A 131 5.76 7.54 -9.83
C SER A 131 7.23 7.98 -9.72
N SER A 132 7.62 9.12 -10.31
CA SER A 132 8.98 9.65 -10.22
C SER A 132 9.35 10.13 -8.81
N THR A 133 8.37 10.36 -7.94
CA THR A 133 8.60 10.72 -6.53
C THR A 133 8.89 9.52 -5.63
N VAL A 134 8.66 8.30 -6.13
CA VAL A 134 8.79 7.06 -5.35
C VAL A 134 10.12 6.37 -5.67
N ASN A 135 11.11 6.54 -4.80
CA ASN A 135 12.36 5.78 -4.87
C ASN A 135 12.34 4.63 -3.85
N MET A 136 11.98 3.42 -4.31
CA MET A 136 11.85 2.26 -3.43
C MET A 136 13.19 1.82 -2.82
N GLN A 137 14.30 1.99 -3.53
CA GLN A 137 15.63 1.68 -2.98
C GLN A 137 15.96 2.60 -1.80
N HIS A 138 15.69 3.91 -1.92
CA HIS A 138 15.88 4.85 -0.81
C HIS A 138 14.99 4.52 0.38
N ILE A 139 13.72 4.21 0.12
CA ILE A 139 12.77 3.78 1.16
C ILE A 139 13.33 2.58 1.93
N LYS A 140 13.66 1.48 1.24
CA LYS A 140 14.12 0.25 1.90
C LYS A 140 15.45 0.45 2.63
N ARG A 141 16.43 1.11 2.00
CA ARG A 141 17.73 1.40 2.62
C ARG A 141 17.58 2.21 3.91
N HIS A 142 16.70 3.22 3.91
CA HIS A 142 16.44 4.02 5.10
C HIS A 142 15.85 3.17 6.23
N TYR A 143 14.73 2.48 5.99
CA TYR A 143 14.05 1.76 7.08
C TYR A 143 14.86 0.59 7.64
N TYR A 144 15.40 -0.25 6.77
CA TYR A 144 16.14 -1.42 7.21
C TYR A 144 17.55 -1.08 7.72
N GLY A 145 18.17 0.01 7.23
CA GLY A 145 19.53 0.41 7.60
C GLY A 145 19.63 1.42 8.76
N SER A 146 18.60 2.23 9.02
CA SER A 146 18.65 3.30 10.03
C SER A 146 18.03 2.94 11.39
N HIS A 147 17.44 1.75 11.55
CA HIS A 147 16.79 1.31 12.79
C HIS A 147 17.51 0.11 13.45
N PRO A 148 18.72 0.28 14.00
CA PRO A 148 19.50 -0.83 14.57
C PRO A 148 18.83 -1.50 15.78
N SER A 149 17.92 -0.81 16.47
CA SER A 149 17.11 -1.39 17.55
C SER A 149 16.08 -2.42 17.06
N ILE A 150 15.66 -2.32 15.79
CA ILE A 150 14.68 -3.23 15.16
C ILE A 150 15.39 -4.25 14.28
N ASN A 151 16.39 -3.81 13.50
CA ASN A 151 17.16 -4.62 12.56
C ASN A 151 18.68 -4.45 12.80
N PRO A 152 19.27 -5.15 13.78
CA PRO A 152 20.66 -4.92 14.20
C PRO A 152 21.71 -5.10 13.10
N PHE A 153 21.45 -5.99 12.14
CA PHE A 153 22.38 -6.29 11.06
C PHE A 153 22.18 -5.44 9.80
N GLY A 154 21.15 -4.59 9.77
CA GLY A 154 20.87 -3.71 8.63
C GLY A 154 20.53 -4.46 7.32
N ILE A 155 20.16 -5.74 7.40
CA ILE A 155 19.87 -6.56 6.22
C ILE A 155 18.59 -6.03 5.57
N ILE A 156 18.66 -5.79 4.25
CA ILE A 156 17.54 -5.33 3.44
C ILE A 156 16.94 -6.54 2.73
N PRO A 157 15.69 -6.93 3.00
CA PRO A 157 15.04 -8.04 2.31
C PRO A 157 14.78 -7.68 0.85
N LEU A 158 14.86 -8.69 -0.03
CA LEU A 158 14.56 -8.55 -1.45
C LEU A 158 13.16 -7.98 -1.68
N GLY A 159 12.20 -8.37 -0.84
CA GLY A 159 10.83 -7.90 -0.91
C GLY A 159 10.04 -8.50 -2.07
N PRO A 160 8.78 -8.08 -2.21
CA PRO A 160 7.85 -8.67 -3.17
C PRO A 160 7.96 -8.17 -4.61
N ASP A 161 8.73 -7.11 -4.87
CA ASP A 161 8.92 -6.50 -6.20
C ASP A 161 7.60 -6.19 -6.90
N ILE A 162 6.75 -5.41 -6.22
CA ILE A 162 5.40 -5.11 -6.69
C ILE A 162 5.44 -4.13 -7.87
N ASP A 163 4.81 -4.52 -8.99
CA ASP A 163 4.56 -3.63 -10.11
C ASP A 163 3.32 -2.75 -9.88
N TYR A 164 3.55 -1.55 -9.32
CA TYR A 164 2.51 -0.52 -9.14
C TYR A 164 2.10 0.17 -10.45
N SER A 165 2.82 -0.05 -11.55
CA SER A 165 2.47 0.46 -12.89
C SER A 165 1.45 -0.44 -13.60
N SER A 166 1.20 -1.64 -13.08
CA SER A 166 0.21 -2.55 -13.62
C SER A 166 -1.20 -1.93 -13.64
N PRO A 167 -2.07 -2.29 -14.62
CA PRO A 167 -3.40 -1.69 -14.73
C PRO A 167 -4.24 -1.80 -13.45
N HIS A 168 -5.05 -0.77 -13.16
CA HIS A 168 -6.03 -0.76 -12.07
C HIS A 168 -7.46 -0.61 -12.59
N ASP A 169 -8.44 -1.05 -11.81
CA ASP A 169 -9.86 -1.08 -12.20
C ASP A 169 -10.70 0.13 -11.74
N ARG A 170 -10.06 1.08 -11.06
CA ARG A 170 -10.72 2.23 -10.40
C ARG A 170 -11.47 3.12 -11.39
N ASN A 171 -10.96 3.31 -12.62
CA ASN A 171 -11.66 4.08 -13.65
C ASN A 171 -13.03 3.47 -14.01
N ARG A 172 -13.09 2.15 -14.16
CA ARG A 172 -14.27 1.44 -14.66
C ARG A 172 -15.37 1.31 -13.61
N LYS A 173 -14.98 1.07 -12.35
CA LYS A 173 -15.94 0.88 -11.24
C LYS A 173 -16.83 2.11 -10.99
N TYR A 174 -16.33 3.32 -11.20
CA TYR A 174 -17.07 4.54 -10.85
C TYR A 174 -17.70 5.27 -12.02
N ILE A 175 -17.19 5.13 -13.25
CA ILE A 175 -17.87 5.69 -14.44
C ILE A 175 -19.28 5.10 -14.56
N ILE A 176 -19.42 3.77 -14.43
CA ILE A 176 -20.73 3.09 -14.51
C ILE A 176 -21.68 3.58 -13.41
N LEU A 177 -21.19 3.78 -12.18
CA LEU A 177 -22.03 4.24 -11.07
C LEU A 177 -22.50 5.69 -11.23
N VAL A 178 -21.66 6.57 -11.78
CA VAL A 178 -22.03 7.96 -12.05
C VAL A 178 -23.08 8.03 -13.16
N ASP A 179 -22.90 7.26 -14.25
CA ASP A 179 -23.88 7.21 -15.34
C ASP A 179 -25.23 6.64 -14.86
N VAL A 180 -25.22 5.55 -14.09
CA VAL A 180 -26.45 4.97 -13.51
C VAL A 180 -27.16 5.94 -12.54
N LYS A 181 -26.43 6.67 -11.71
CA LYS A 181 -27.03 7.69 -10.81
C LYS A 181 -27.59 8.87 -11.60
N ARG A 182 -26.88 9.34 -12.64
CA ARG A 182 -27.32 10.43 -13.51
C ARG A 182 -28.59 10.05 -14.26
N ASP A 183 -28.68 8.82 -14.74
CA ASP A 183 -29.89 8.31 -15.40
C ASP A 183 -31.06 8.14 -14.42
N ARG A 184 -30.82 7.66 -13.19
CA ARG A 184 -31.87 7.62 -12.16
C ARG A 184 -32.36 9.01 -11.75
N GLN A 185 -31.49 10.01 -11.68
CA GLN A 185 -31.89 11.40 -11.43
C GLN A 185 -32.68 11.98 -12.61
N LYS A 186 -32.30 11.69 -13.86
CA LYS A 186 -33.09 12.06 -15.05
C LYS A 186 -34.48 11.40 -15.06
N VAL A 187 -34.59 10.12 -14.69
CA VAL A 187 -35.89 9.42 -14.58
C VAL A 187 -36.75 10.01 -13.45
N ARG A 188 -36.15 10.38 -12.31
CA ARG A 188 -36.87 11.08 -11.22
C ARG A 188 -37.30 12.50 -11.60
N ALA A 189 -36.47 13.25 -12.32
CA ALA A 189 -36.82 14.58 -12.82
C ALA A 189 -37.87 14.51 -13.93
N GLY A 190 -37.86 13.45 -14.75
CA GLY A 190 -38.84 13.19 -15.81
C GLY A 190 -40.22 12.72 -15.32
N LEU A 191 -40.36 12.34 -14.04
CA LEU A 191 -41.67 11.96 -13.46
C LEU A 191 -42.52 13.17 -12.99
N LEU A 192 -42.00 14.39 -13.08
CA LEU A 192 -42.72 15.64 -12.74
C LEU A 192 -43.12 16.46 -13.98
N GLY A 193 -42.91 15.94 -15.19
CA GLY A 193 -43.24 16.63 -16.44
C GLY A 193 -43.78 15.66 -17.48
N ILE A 194 -45.06 15.32 -17.37
CA ILE A 194 -45.79 14.73 -18.48
C ILE A 194 -46.25 15.88 -19.37
N GLU A 195 -45.52 16.16 -20.45
CA GLU A 195 -46.14 16.53 -21.73
C GLU A 195 -45.37 15.82 -22.86
N THR A 196 -46.16 15.11 -23.66
CA THR A 196 -45.83 14.32 -24.84
C THR A 196 -45.10 15.11 -25.93
N VAL A 197 -44.03 14.55 -26.54
CA VAL A 197 -43.86 14.47 -28.00
C VAL A 197 -42.99 13.25 -28.37
N SER A 198 -43.46 12.56 -29.39
CA SER A 198 -43.02 11.33 -30.06
C SER A 198 -41.83 11.45 -31.03
N VAL A 199 -41.32 10.26 -31.45
CA VAL A 199 -40.49 9.95 -32.66
C VAL A 199 -39.01 10.36 -32.51
N TRP A 200 -38.01 9.48 -32.61
CA TRP A 200 -37.63 8.64 -33.76
C TRP A 200 -37.06 7.28 -33.33
N SER A 201 -37.58 6.23 -33.95
CA SER A 201 -36.96 4.91 -34.02
C SER A 201 -36.70 4.63 -35.50
N HIS A 202 -35.44 4.58 -35.93
CA HIS A 202 -35.03 3.86 -37.13
C HIS A 202 -33.51 3.71 -37.23
N HIS A 203 -33.10 2.46 -37.50
CA HIS A 203 -31.85 2.00 -38.11
C HIS A 203 -30.60 2.20 -37.23
N LEU A 204 -29.86 1.17 -36.82
CA LEU A 204 -29.31 0.10 -37.65
C LEU A 204 -29.34 -1.25 -36.92
N ASN A 205 -29.95 -2.23 -37.57
CA ASN A 205 -29.67 -3.65 -37.38
C ASN A 205 -28.74 -4.06 -38.54
N THR A 206 -27.54 -4.53 -38.23
CA THR A 206 -26.79 -5.40 -39.14
C THR A 206 -26.35 -6.61 -38.34
N ASN A 207 -27.12 -7.67 -38.58
CA ASN A 207 -26.84 -9.08 -38.32
C ASN A 207 -25.35 -9.43 -38.43
N TYR A 208 -24.83 -10.17 -37.45
CA TYR A 208 -23.96 -11.32 -37.73
C TYR A 208 -24.10 -12.32 -36.57
N GLU A 209 -24.84 -13.39 -36.86
CA GLU A 209 -24.95 -14.66 -36.16
C GLU A 209 -24.67 -15.69 -37.29
N GLN A 210 -23.72 -16.64 -37.26
CA GLN A 210 -23.51 -17.79 -36.37
C GLN A 210 -22.26 -18.59 -36.92
N PRO A 211 -21.83 -19.72 -36.30
CA PRO A 211 -20.42 -20.13 -36.13
C PRO A 211 -19.94 -21.24 -37.10
N LEU A 212 -18.61 -21.40 -37.21
CA LEU A 212 -17.92 -22.56 -37.81
C LEU A 212 -16.67 -22.87 -36.97
N THR A 213 -16.67 -23.95 -36.16
CA THR A 213 -16.11 -25.30 -36.43
C THR A 213 -14.59 -25.36 -36.67
N HIS A 214 -13.91 -26.10 -35.78
CA HIS A 214 -12.74 -26.99 -35.94
C HIS A 214 -11.81 -26.86 -37.16
N GLN A 215 -10.50 -26.97 -36.87
CA GLN A 215 -9.32 -26.98 -37.77
C GLN A 215 -8.85 -25.54 -38.06
N ASP A 216 -7.72 -25.04 -37.56
CA ASP A 216 -6.35 -25.56 -37.72
C ASP A 216 -5.44 -25.19 -36.55
N LYS A 217 -4.75 -26.19 -35.98
CA LYS A 217 -3.56 -26.03 -35.12
C LYS A 217 -2.32 -26.32 -35.97
N PRO A 218 -1.33 -25.42 -36.06
CA PRO A 218 0.01 -25.81 -36.49
C PRO A 218 0.78 -26.51 -35.34
N PRO A 219 1.67 -27.47 -35.64
CA PRO A 219 2.25 -28.37 -34.65
C PRO A 219 3.38 -27.73 -33.82
N LEU A 220 3.46 -28.15 -32.55
CA LEU A 220 4.63 -27.97 -31.69
C LEU A 220 5.80 -28.82 -32.21
N PRO A 221 7.05 -28.32 -32.23
CA PRO A 221 8.20 -29.19 -32.28
C PRO A 221 8.55 -29.69 -30.87
N CYS A 222 8.33 -30.99 -30.66
CA CYS A 222 8.96 -31.76 -29.59
C CYS A 222 10.46 -31.92 -29.87
N THR A 223 11.31 -31.39 -28.98
CA THR A 223 12.65 -31.96 -28.75
C THR A 223 13.02 -31.80 -27.28
N LEU A 224 12.76 -32.83 -26.49
CA LEU A 224 13.54 -33.14 -25.30
C LEU A 224 14.65 -34.13 -25.71
N PRO A 225 15.85 -34.02 -25.15
CA PRO A 225 16.60 -35.18 -24.73
C PRO A 225 16.48 -35.34 -23.22
N ARG A 226 16.17 -36.56 -22.81
CA ARG A 226 16.18 -37.07 -21.43
C ARG A 226 17.62 -37.29 -20.92
N PRO A 227 17.82 -37.64 -19.64
CA PRO A 227 18.84 -37.07 -18.77
C PRO A 227 20.16 -37.85 -18.79
N CYS A 228 21.27 -37.14 -18.53
CA CYS A 228 22.49 -37.78 -18.04
C CYS A 228 22.48 -37.78 -16.51
N SER A 229 22.52 -39.01 -16.00
CA SER A 229 22.85 -39.45 -14.66
C SER A 229 24.23 -38.97 -14.17
N GLY A 230 24.35 -38.76 -12.86
CA GLY A 230 25.54 -39.19 -12.11
C GLY A 230 26.28 -38.11 -11.30
N ALA A 231 26.62 -38.51 -10.06
CA ALA A 231 27.49 -37.88 -9.06
C ALA A 231 26.82 -36.73 -8.27
N ASP A 232 26.29 -36.95 -7.06
CA ASP A 232 26.97 -37.42 -5.84
C ASP A 232 28.35 -36.76 -5.63
N THR A 233 28.36 -35.61 -4.97
CA THR A 233 29.36 -35.30 -3.95
C THR A 233 28.80 -34.34 -2.91
N PRO A 234 28.83 -34.66 -1.61
CA PRO A 234 28.45 -33.76 -0.54
C PRO A 234 29.58 -32.76 -0.26
N PHE A 235 29.26 -31.47 -0.13
CA PHE A 235 30.18 -30.51 0.47
C PHE A 235 30.22 -30.75 1.99
N PRO A 236 31.38 -31.07 2.58
CA PRO A 236 31.49 -31.32 4.00
C PRO A 236 31.58 -30.01 4.78
N ALA A 237 30.83 -29.93 5.88
CA ALA A 237 31.16 -29.08 7.00
C ALA A 237 32.51 -29.51 7.59
N LEU A 238 33.46 -28.57 7.69
CA LEU A 238 34.70 -28.75 8.45
C LEU A 238 35.03 -27.45 9.19
N PHE A 239 34.64 -27.41 10.47
CA PHE A 239 35.56 -26.95 11.52
C PHE A 239 36.65 -28.02 11.68
N PRO A 240 37.90 -27.66 12.05
CA PRO A 240 38.35 -27.90 13.44
C PRO A 240 39.48 -26.92 13.89
N PRO A 241 40.30 -27.21 14.92
CA PRO A 241 40.04 -27.02 16.35
C PRO A 241 41.07 -26.08 17.03
N GLY A 242 40.92 -25.84 18.34
CA GLY A 242 41.65 -24.82 19.11
C GLY A 242 43.01 -25.21 19.74
N HIS A 243 43.26 -24.56 20.89
CA HIS A 243 44.44 -24.54 21.80
C HIS A 243 45.49 -23.47 21.49
N GLY A 244 46.02 -22.69 22.44
CA GLY A 244 45.85 -22.53 23.89
C GLY A 244 46.57 -21.22 24.26
N GLY A 245 46.13 -20.42 25.22
CA GLY A 245 46.43 -20.59 26.64
C GLY A 245 47.24 -19.39 27.13
N GLY A 246 46.92 -18.86 28.31
CA GLY A 246 47.77 -17.84 28.95
C GLY A 246 47.06 -16.81 29.83
N ASN A 247 46.64 -17.24 31.02
CA ASN A 247 46.61 -16.50 32.30
C ASN A 247 46.79 -14.97 32.32
N HIS A 248 45.86 -14.26 32.97
CA HIS A 248 46.23 -13.49 34.15
C HIS A 248 45.07 -13.28 35.13
N LYS A 249 45.47 -13.36 36.40
CA LYS A 249 44.72 -13.41 37.66
C LYS A 249 43.89 -12.15 37.97
N ALA A 250 42.81 -12.38 38.72
CA ALA A 250 42.08 -11.40 39.53
C ALA A 250 42.97 -10.77 40.64
N PRO A 251 42.49 -9.74 41.38
CA PRO A 251 41.64 -10.05 42.54
C PRO A 251 40.51 -9.06 42.86
N CYS A 252 39.53 -9.56 43.60
CA CYS A 252 38.56 -8.79 44.40
C CYS A 252 39.24 -7.98 45.51
N VAL A 253 38.70 -6.80 45.84
CA VAL A 253 38.81 -6.17 47.17
C VAL A 253 37.48 -5.48 47.52
N ALA A 254 37.09 -5.61 48.79
CA ALA A 254 35.81 -5.26 49.39
C ALA A 254 35.77 -3.85 50.04
N SER A 255 34.53 -3.33 50.13
CA SER A 255 33.89 -2.53 51.21
C SER A 255 34.65 -1.39 51.93
N ARG A 256 33.99 -0.21 52.03
CA ARG A 256 33.71 0.52 53.29
C ARG A 256 32.78 1.73 53.07
N THR A 257 31.76 1.83 53.91
CA THR A 257 30.89 3.01 54.16
C THR A 257 31.61 4.08 54.98
N PRO A 258 31.04 5.30 55.07
CA PRO A 258 30.70 5.80 56.40
C PRO A 258 29.30 6.43 56.51
N SER A 259 28.80 6.32 57.73
CA SER A 259 27.60 6.89 58.34
C SER A 259 27.64 8.41 58.54
N VAL A 260 26.48 9.07 58.45
CA VAL A 260 26.20 10.39 59.08
C VAL A 260 24.82 10.32 59.76
N VAL A 261 24.75 10.87 60.97
CA VAL A 261 23.66 10.93 61.97
C VAL A 261 23.80 12.31 62.66
N PRO A 262 22.83 12.92 63.37
CA PRO A 262 21.37 13.04 63.17
C PRO A 262 20.86 14.51 63.28
N SER A 263 19.55 14.70 63.05
CA SER A 263 18.60 15.41 63.94
C SER A 263 17.22 14.83 63.71
#